data_AF-A0A6N7SKM7-F1
#
_entry.id   AF-A0A6N7SKM7-F1
#
_cell.length_a   1.000
_cell.length_b   1.000
_cell.length_c   1.000
_cell.angle_alpha   90.00
_cell.angle_beta   90.00
_cell.angle_gamma   90.00
#
_symmetry.space_group_name_H-M   'P 1'
#
loop_
_entity.id
_entity.type
_entity.pdbx_description
1 polymer ?
#
loop_
_entity_poly.entity_id
_entity_poly.type
_entity_poly.pdbx_seq_one_letter_code
_entity_poly.pdbx_strand_id
1 'polypeptide(L)'
;MTSRERLIATLNHQTPDRLPLDLGATSQTGINASSLYQLRKALHLDEHRLKIIEPGQLLGEVEQDLLDLLGVDVVGLFNTTNYFGYKNDNWKKWEMDDGTPVWMGGGFTYDQDETGKLFVYPQGDTSAEYSAILPKGGTFFDCVPREKFDWDLEEEDLTPLEDFKDDFSVVSDEEARYWEEKSIELYENTDYGIVGMIGGGALGDAAVVPGPGIKHPKGIRRVDDWLMAHSMYPDYIKAVFRYQTDIMLKNLEIYRQAVGDRIQVVWISGTDFGNQMAGMMSLETFRELYKPFYKEINDWVHQHTSWKTFYHTCGAVSSFLDDFADMGLDCLNPLQLSAKGMDARTIKEKYGDKFTFWGGGVDTQKTLPFGTPEEVRREVRERIDILGKNGGYVFNTIHNIVANVPPENLIAMYEEVIGKKL
;
A
#
# COMPACT_ATOMS: atom_id res chain seq x y z
N MET A 1 -14.03 23.81 1.81
CA MET A 1 -14.28 22.58 1.04
C MET A 1 -14.39 21.43 2.01
N THR A 2 -15.26 20.44 1.74
CA THR A 2 -15.23 19.16 2.47
C THR A 2 -13.94 18.40 2.14
N SER A 3 -13.60 17.37 2.91
CA SER A 3 -12.42 16.54 2.65
C SER A 3 -12.45 15.88 1.27
N ARG A 4 -13.63 15.41 0.84
CA ARG A 4 -13.88 14.84 -0.48
C ARG A 4 -13.75 15.87 -1.59
N GLU A 5 -14.35 17.05 -1.44
CA GLU A 5 -14.20 18.15 -2.43
C GLU A 5 -12.73 18.54 -2.59
N ARG A 6 -11.98 18.57 -1.48
CA ARG A 6 -10.55 18.87 -1.45
C ARG A 6 -9.74 17.82 -2.20
N LEU A 7 -10.00 16.54 -1.96
CA LEU A 7 -9.38 15.45 -2.71
C LEU A 7 -9.71 15.54 -4.21
N ILE A 8 -10.99 15.74 -4.56
CA ILE A 8 -11.42 15.86 -5.97
C ILE A 8 -10.72 17.03 -6.67
N ALA A 9 -10.62 18.19 -6.03
CA ALA A 9 -9.89 19.33 -6.61
C ALA A 9 -8.41 18.99 -6.84
N THR A 10 -7.76 18.36 -5.85
CA THR A 10 -6.37 17.91 -5.96
C THR A 10 -6.17 16.91 -7.10
N LEU A 11 -7.03 15.90 -7.23
CA LEU A 11 -7.01 14.89 -8.30
C LEU A 11 -7.21 15.50 -9.70
N ASN A 12 -7.81 16.69 -9.77
CA ASN A 12 -8.00 17.46 -11.00
C ASN A 12 -6.93 18.56 -11.18
N HIS A 13 -5.84 18.51 -10.42
CA HIS A 13 -4.75 19.49 -10.44
C HIS A 13 -5.22 20.94 -10.21
N GLN A 14 -6.28 21.09 -9.42
CA GLN A 14 -6.75 22.38 -8.93
C GLN A 14 -6.16 22.63 -7.56
N THR A 15 -6.00 23.92 -7.21
CA THR A 15 -5.49 24.29 -5.88
C THR A 15 -6.63 24.22 -4.87
N PRO A 16 -6.58 23.34 -3.86
CA PRO A 16 -7.58 23.27 -2.81
C PRO A 16 -7.47 24.42 -1.79
N ASP A 17 -8.43 24.51 -0.86
CA ASP A 17 -8.41 25.45 0.25
C ASP A 17 -7.30 25.19 1.30
N ARG A 18 -6.86 23.93 1.42
CA ARG A 18 -5.64 23.50 2.13
C ARG A 18 -5.15 22.18 1.53
N LEU A 19 -3.92 21.80 1.85
CA LEU A 19 -3.34 20.54 1.41
C LEU A 19 -4.12 19.33 1.99
N PRO A 20 -4.60 18.37 1.15
CA PRO A 20 -5.20 17.15 1.65
C PRO A 20 -4.17 16.27 2.37
N LEU A 21 -4.57 15.64 3.47
CA LEU A 21 -3.77 14.73 4.28
C LEU A 21 -4.33 13.31 4.22
N ASP A 22 -3.47 12.32 4.01
CA ASP A 22 -3.76 10.90 4.18
C ASP A 22 -2.93 10.33 5.34
N LEU A 23 -3.61 9.62 6.25
CA LEU A 23 -3.01 8.77 7.28
C LEU A 23 -3.82 7.48 7.39
N GLY A 24 -3.41 6.44 6.66
CA GLY A 24 -4.01 5.10 6.73
C GLY A 24 -5.11 4.80 5.71
N ALA A 25 -5.24 5.57 4.63
CA ALA A 25 -6.17 5.21 3.56
C ALA A 25 -5.71 3.99 2.73
N THR A 26 -4.44 3.63 2.80
CA THR A 26 -3.84 2.47 2.13
C THR A 26 -2.87 1.73 3.05
N SER A 27 -2.46 0.52 2.64
CA SER A 27 -1.42 -0.26 3.35
C SER A 27 -0.02 0.37 3.27
N GLN A 28 0.17 1.44 2.48
CA GLN A 28 1.45 2.15 2.33
C GLN A 28 1.42 3.57 2.90
N THR A 29 0.26 4.02 3.38
CA THR A 29 0.07 5.36 3.95
C THR A 29 -0.28 5.33 5.45
N GLY A 30 -0.29 4.14 6.05
CA GLY A 30 -0.60 3.91 7.46
C GLY A 30 0.56 4.15 8.42
N ILE A 31 0.36 3.71 9.66
CA ILE A 31 1.29 3.89 10.79
C ILE A 31 1.41 2.59 11.58
N ASN A 32 2.65 2.20 11.91
CA ASN A 32 2.91 1.07 12.78
C ASN A 32 2.25 1.28 14.15
N ALA A 33 1.65 0.23 14.70
CA ALA A 33 0.86 0.32 15.92
C ALA A 33 1.64 0.81 17.14
N SER A 34 2.93 0.48 17.27
CA SER A 34 3.76 1.02 18.36
C SER A 34 3.87 2.54 18.28
N SER A 35 4.24 3.07 17.11
CA SER A 35 4.34 4.52 16.90
C SER A 35 2.98 5.22 17.00
N LEU A 36 1.91 4.59 16.56
CA LEU A 36 0.54 5.10 16.75
C LEU A 36 0.19 5.17 18.24
N TYR A 37 0.46 4.11 19.00
CA TYR A 37 0.21 4.07 20.44
C TYR A 37 0.96 5.21 21.17
N GLN A 38 2.24 5.40 20.86
CA GLN A 38 3.03 6.48 21.47
C GLN A 38 2.56 7.87 21.05
N LEU A 39 2.18 8.06 19.78
CA LEU A 39 1.61 9.32 19.29
C LEU A 39 0.33 9.68 20.04
N ARG A 40 -0.60 8.72 20.19
CA ARG A 40 -1.84 8.96 20.92
C ARG A 40 -1.61 9.37 22.37
N LYS A 41 -0.66 8.73 23.05
CA LYS A 41 -0.28 9.11 24.42
C LYS A 41 0.31 10.51 24.52
N ALA A 42 1.19 10.86 23.57
CA ALA A 42 1.78 12.19 23.51
C ALA A 42 0.74 13.29 23.23
N LEU A 43 -0.34 12.95 22.52
CA LEU A 43 -1.49 13.82 22.25
C LEU A 43 -2.56 13.80 23.35
N HIS A 44 -2.35 13.04 24.44
CA HIS A 44 -3.30 12.88 25.54
C HIS A 44 -4.70 12.41 25.08
N LEU A 45 -4.76 11.61 24.02
CA LEU A 45 -6.00 10.98 23.56
C LEU A 45 -6.37 9.79 24.45
N ASP A 46 -7.66 9.48 24.50
CA ASP A 46 -8.16 8.35 25.29
C ASP A 46 -7.56 7.02 24.83
N GLU A 47 -7.23 6.16 25.79
CA GLU A 47 -6.79 4.80 25.51
C GLU A 47 -7.97 3.95 25.02
N HIS A 48 -7.78 3.27 23.91
CA HIS A 48 -8.78 2.41 23.31
C HIS A 48 -8.15 1.11 22.79
N ARG A 49 -8.98 0.29 22.16
CA ARG A 49 -8.59 -0.98 21.53
C ARG A 49 -7.79 -0.75 20.25
N LEU A 50 -6.47 -0.59 20.32
CA LEU A 50 -5.65 -0.44 19.12
C LEU A 50 -5.63 -1.74 18.30
N LYS A 51 -6.26 -1.74 17.13
CA LYS A 51 -6.37 -2.92 16.24
C LYS A 51 -5.28 -2.92 15.19
N ILE A 52 -4.71 -4.08 14.90
CA ILE A 52 -3.78 -4.27 13.77
C ILE A 52 -4.59 -4.63 12.53
N ILE A 53 -4.73 -3.69 11.59
CA ILE A 53 -5.55 -3.87 10.38
C ILE A 53 -4.74 -4.41 9.19
N GLU A 54 -3.43 -4.16 9.17
CA GLU A 54 -2.51 -4.73 8.19
C GLU A 54 -1.40 -5.46 8.96
N PRO A 55 -1.49 -6.79 9.08
CA PRO A 55 -0.61 -7.53 9.97
C PRO A 55 0.82 -7.66 9.44
N GLY A 56 1.06 -7.60 8.12
CA GLY A 56 2.39 -7.78 7.53
C GLY A 56 3.39 -6.73 8.01
N GLN A 57 2.95 -5.47 8.10
CA GLN A 57 3.75 -4.34 8.57
C GLN A 57 3.36 -3.86 9.98
N LEU A 58 2.49 -4.60 10.66
CA LEU A 58 1.95 -4.27 11.98
C LEU A 58 1.32 -2.87 12.03
N LEU A 59 0.53 -2.51 11.02
CA LEU A 59 -0.13 -1.20 10.96
C LEU A 59 -1.39 -1.17 11.82
N GLY A 60 -1.48 -0.11 12.64
CA GLY A 60 -2.63 0.13 13.51
C GLY A 60 -3.77 0.87 12.80
N GLU A 61 -4.99 0.61 13.22
CA GLU A 61 -6.17 1.37 12.84
C GLU A 61 -6.09 2.80 13.37
N VAL A 62 -6.20 3.78 12.47
CA VAL A 62 -6.22 5.20 12.83
C VAL A 62 -7.66 5.59 13.12
N GLU A 63 -8.00 5.70 14.40
CA GLU A 63 -9.39 5.98 14.82
C GLU A 63 -9.84 7.42 14.57
N GLN A 64 -11.16 7.59 14.54
CA GLN A 64 -11.86 8.83 14.19
C GLN A 64 -11.39 10.05 14.98
N ASP A 65 -11.10 9.90 16.28
CA ASP A 65 -10.66 11.01 17.12
C ASP A 65 -9.30 11.59 16.68
N LEU A 66 -8.38 10.74 16.23
CA LEU A 66 -7.11 11.15 15.68
C LEU A 66 -7.26 11.68 14.25
N LEU A 67 -8.12 11.05 13.43
CA LEU A 67 -8.46 11.57 12.09
C LEU A 67 -8.99 13.01 12.19
N ASP A 68 -9.89 13.28 13.13
CA ASP A 68 -10.50 14.59 13.36
C ASP A 68 -9.48 15.60 13.90
N LEU A 69 -8.66 15.20 14.89
CA LEU A 69 -7.65 16.06 15.48
C LEU A 69 -6.65 16.57 14.44
N LEU A 70 -6.17 15.65 13.59
CA LEU A 70 -5.23 15.92 12.50
C LEU A 70 -5.91 16.49 11.25
N GLY A 71 -7.23 16.45 11.17
CA GLY A 71 -7.97 16.86 9.98
C GLY A 71 -7.54 16.07 8.75
N VAL A 72 -7.45 14.74 8.86
CA VAL A 72 -7.21 13.82 7.73
C VAL A 72 -8.34 13.98 6.71
N ASP A 73 -8.04 13.82 5.44
CA ASP A 73 -8.99 14.07 4.34
C ASP A 73 -9.42 12.79 3.61
N VAL A 74 -8.67 11.70 3.76
CA VAL A 74 -8.84 10.49 2.98
C VAL A 74 -8.90 9.26 3.88
N VAL A 75 -9.80 8.33 3.56
CA VAL A 75 -9.94 7.03 4.22
C VAL A 75 -9.97 5.89 3.19
N GLY A 76 -9.60 4.69 3.64
CA GLY A 76 -9.57 3.49 2.82
C GLY A 76 -10.84 2.66 2.97
N LEU A 77 -11.34 2.12 1.86
CA LEU A 77 -12.30 1.03 1.82
C LEU A 77 -11.53 -0.28 1.66
N PHE A 78 -11.14 -0.88 2.79
CA PHE A 78 -10.37 -2.13 2.87
C PHE A 78 -11.24 -3.37 2.62
N ASN A 79 -10.61 -4.45 2.18
CA ASN A 79 -11.24 -5.78 2.10
C ASN A 79 -11.42 -6.41 3.49
N THR A 80 -12.31 -7.39 3.60
CA THR A 80 -12.51 -8.12 4.87
C THR A 80 -11.33 -9.04 5.20
N THR A 81 -10.66 -9.56 4.17
CA THR A 81 -9.52 -10.47 4.28
C THR A 81 -8.20 -9.70 4.18
N ASN A 82 -7.28 -9.97 5.11
CA ASN A 82 -5.99 -9.28 5.17
C ASN A 82 -4.88 -10.03 4.41
N TYR A 83 -3.66 -9.49 4.51
CA TYR A 83 -2.45 -9.96 3.84
C TYR A 83 -2.13 -11.46 4.05
N PHE A 84 -2.46 -12.01 5.22
CA PHE A 84 -2.26 -13.43 5.52
C PHE A 84 -3.47 -14.31 5.17
N GLY A 85 -4.50 -13.77 4.52
CA GLY A 85 -5.63 -14.55 4.01
C GLY A 85 -6.70 -14.90 5.05
N TYR A 86 -6.68 -14.29 6.24
CA TYR A 86 -7.78 -14.40 7.22
C TYR A 86 -8.55 -13.08 7.37
N LYS A 87 -9.79 -13.16 7.87
CA LYS A 87 -10.64 -11.98 8.07
C LYS A 87 -10.19 -11.14 9.26
N ASN A 88 -10.25 -9.82 9.11
CA ASN A 88 -10.06 -8.86 10.22
C ASN A 88 -11.33 -8.76 11.09
N ASP A 89 -11.62 -9.84 11.80
CA ASP A 89 -12.76 -9.96 12.71
C ASP A 89 -12.34 -10.65 14.02
N ASN A 90 -13.31 -10.94 14.89
CA ASN A 90 -13.13 -11.79 16.08
C ASN A 90 -11.90 -11.45 16.94
N TRP A 91 -11.60 -10.15 17.08
CA TRP A 91 -10.27 -9.77 17.52
C TRP A 91 -9.92 -10.24 18.92
N LYS A 92 -8.66 -10.61 19.10
CA LYS A 92 -8.07 -11.09 20.35
C LYS A 92 -6.94 -10.18 20.81
N LYS A 93 -6.77 -10.09 22.14
CA LYS A 93 -5.66 -9.34 22.74
C LYS A 93 -4.33 -9.97 22.33
N TRP A 94 -3.37 -9.11 22.02
CA TRP A 94 -2.00 -9.49 21.74
C TRP A 94 -1.08 -8.36 22.21
N GLU A 95 0.18 -8.67 22.44
CA GLU A 95 1.19 -7.69 22.88
C GLU A 95 2.36 -7.76 21.91
N MET A 96 2.76 -6.60 21.38
CA MET A 96 3.95 -6.49 20.55
C MET A 96 5.21 -6.71 21.40
N ASP A 97 6.35 -7.03 20.79
CA ASP A 97 7.59 -7.32 21.54
C ASP A 97 8.10 -6.12 22.37
N ASP A 98 7.71 -4.89 22.02
CA ASP A 98 8.01 -3.67 22.78
C ASP A 98 7.04 -3.40 23.94
N GLY A 99 6.08 -4.29 24.18
CA GLY A 99 5.05 -4.17 25.21
C GLY A 99 3.82 -3.38 24.79
N THR A 100 3.71 -2.95 23.53
CA THR A 100 2.52 -2.22 23.06
C THR A 100 1.29 -3.14 23.06
N PRO A 101 0.22 -2.80 23.81
CA PRO A 101 -0.99 -3.60 23.84
C PRO A 101 -1.83 -3.38 22.58
N VAL A 102 -2.11 -4.45 21.84
CA VAL A 102 -2.85 -4.40 20.58
C VAL A 102 -3.90 -5.51 20.49
N TRP A 103 -4.70 -5.46 19.43
CA TRP A 103 -5.66 -6.49 19.10
C TRP A 103 -5.42 -7.00 17.68
N MET A 104 -5.17 -8.30 17.55
CA MET A 104 -5.01 -9.00 16.28
C MET A 104 -6.34 -9.62 15.86
N GLY A 105 -6.56 -9.75 14.55
CA GLY A 105 -7.71 -10.51 14.05
C GLY A 105 -7.72 -11.94 14.59
N GLY A 106 -8.91 -12.51 14.79
CA GLY A 106 -9.10 -13.81 15.45
C GLY A 106 -8.32 -14.95 14.78
N GLY A 107 -8.23 -14.89 13.45
CA GLY A 107 -7.49 -15.85 12.61
C GLY A 107 -5.96 -15.74 12.69
N PHE A 108 -5.39 -14.77 13.42
CA PHE A 108 -3.94 -14.65 13.57
C PHE A 108 -3.35 -15.82 14.38
N THR A 109 -2.86 -16.85 13.71
CA THR A 109 -2.29 -18.03 14.37
C THR A 109 -0.78 -18.07 14.18
N TYR A 110 -0.05 -18.31 15.27
CA TYR A 110 1.41 -18.35 15.26
C TYR A 110 1.98 -19.33 16.28
N ASP A 111 3.19 -19.82 16.00
CA ASP A 111 4.07 -20.46 16.98
C ASP A 111 5.20 -19.50 17.37
N GLN A 112 5.85 -19.77 18.51
CA GLN A 112 7.02 -19.04 18.97
C GLN A 112 8.15 -20.00 19.37
N ASP A 113 9.37 -19.75 18.90
CA ASP A 113 10.55 -20.53 19.32
C ASP A 113 11.20 -19.98 20.60
N GLU A 114 12.23 -20.68 21.08
CA GLU A 114 13.01 -20.29 22.26
C GLU A 114 13.74 -18.94 22.14
N THR A 115 13.96 -18.46 20.92
CA THR A 115 14.58 -17.15 20.65
C THR A 115 13.57 -16.01 20.71
N GLY A 116 12.28 -16.34 20.76
CA GLY A 116 11.16 -15.40 20.73
C GLY A 116 10.68 -15.07 19.31
N LYS A 117 11.22 -15.72 18.28
CA LYS A 117 10.78 -15.54 16.89
C LYS A 117 9.40 -16.16 16.70
N LEU A 118 8.53 -15.45 15.99
CA LEU A 118 7.19 -15.93 15.66
C LEU A 118 7.15 -16.53 14.25
N PHE A 119 6.30 -17.54 14.07
CA PHE A 119 6.03 -18.23 12.81
C PHE A 119 4.53 -18.18 12.57
N VAL A 120 4.09 -17.48 11.52
CA VAL A 120 2.68 -17.21 11.23
C VAL A 120 2.16 -18.12 10.13
N TYR A 121 0.91 -18.56 10.28
CA TYR A 121 0.28 -19.50 9.37
C TYR A 121 -0.69 -18.82 8.40
N PRO A 122 -0.68 -19.19 7.11
CA PRO A 122 -1.61 -18.64 6.13
C PRO A 122 -3.05 -18.99 6.53
N GLN A 123 -3.95 -18.02 6.45
CA GLN A 123 -5.37 -18.15 6.77
C GLN A 123 -5.65 -18.65 8.20
N GLY A 124 -4.65 -18.59 9.09
CA GLY A 124 -4.71 -19.16 10.44
C GLY A 124 -4.64 -20.70 10.49
N ASP A 125 -4.26 -21.36 9.39
CA ASP A 125 -4.27 -22.81 9.24
C ASP A 125 -2.91 -23.45 9.59
N THR A 126 -2.84 -24.09 10.76
CA THR A 126 -1.62 -24.76 11.25
C THR A 126 -1.35 -26.11 10.59
N SER A 127 -2.22 -26.59 9.70
CA SER A 127 -1.92 -27.76 8.86
C SER A 127 -1.06 -27.40 7.65
N ALA A 128 -0.96 -26.12 7.29
CA ALA A 128 -0.04 -25.61 6.29
C ALA A 128 1.32 -25.25 6.91
N GLU A 129 2.36 -25.14 6.08
CA GLU A 129 3.64 -24.58 6.51
C GLU A 129 3.49 -23.07 6.80
N TYR A 130 4.21 -22.57 7.82
CA TYR A 130 4.21 -21.14 8.16
C TYR A 130 4.64 -20.30 6.96
N SER A 131 3.90 -19.21 6.70
CA SER A 131 4.09 -18.36 5.53
C SER A 131 4.87 -17.09 5.82
N ALA A 132 5.07 -16.75 7.10
CA ALA A 132 5.85 -15.58 7.49
C ALA A 132 6.50 -15.74 8.86
N ILE A 133 7.55 -14.96 9.11
CA ILE A 133 8.25 -14.90 10.40
C ILE A 133 8.36 -13.47 10.93
N LEU A 134 8.32 -13.31 12.25
CA LEU A 134 8.69 -12.07 12.92
C LEU A 134 9.87 -12.38 13.86
N PRO A 135 11.08 -11.90 13.54
CA PRO A 135 12.20 -11.97 14.48
C PRO A 135 11.86 -11.25 15.79
N LYS A 136 12.45 -11.69 16.90
CA LYS A 136 12.36 -10.94 18.17
C LYS A 136 12.89 -9.51 17.98
N GLY A 137 12.16 -8.51 18.46
CA GLY A 137 12.42 -7.09 18.24
C GLY A 137 12.12 -6.60 16.81
N GLY A 138 11.61 -7.48 15.94
CA GLY A 138 11.22 -7.14 14.58
C GLY A 138 9.95 -6.29 14.54
N THR A 139 9.80 -5.52 13.47
CA THR A 139 8.70 -4.58 13.27
C THR A 139 7.91 -4.84 11.98
N PHE A 140 8.29 -5.90 11.25
CA PHE A 140 7.68 -6.38 10.01
C PHE A 140 7.76 -7.91 9.96
N PHE A 141 6.78 -8.54 9.34
CA PHE A 141 6.84 -9.96 9.02
C PHE A 141 7.56 -10.19 7.70
N ASP A 142 8.58 -11.05 7.71
CA ASP A 142 9.24 -11.51 6.51
C ASP A 142 8.47 -12.70 5.93
N CYS A 143 8.11 -12.64 4.65
CA CYS A 143 7.46 -13.75 3.97
C CYS A 143 8.44 -14.90 3.75
N VAL A 144 7.93 -16.12 3.89
CA VAL A 144 8.71 -17.36 3.75
C VAL A 144 8.28 -18.06 2.46
N PRO A 145 9.12 -18.08 1.42
CA PRO A 145 8.85 -18.89 0.25
C PRO A 145 8.95 -20.37 0.63
N ARG A 146 7.88 -21.12 0.36
CA ARG A 146 7.72 -22.53 0.78
C ARG A 146 7.98 -23.55 -0.33
N GLU A 147 8.22 -23.07 -1.53
CA GLU A 147 8.50 -23.89 -2.69
C GLU A 147 9.88 -23.59 -3.26
N LYS A 148 10.55 -24.63 -3.73
CA LYS A 148 11.80 -24.52 -4.46
C LYS A 148 11.51 -24.69 -5.94
N PHE A 149 11.98 -23.75 -6.75
CA PHE A 149 11.85 -23.83 -8.19
C PHE A 149 13.00 -24.64 -8.80
N ASP A 150 12.69 -25.51 -9.76
CA ASP A 150 13.67 -26.28 -10.52
C ASP A 150 14.01 -25.55 -11.82
N TRP A 151 15.24 -25.04 -11.89
CA TRP A 151 15.75 -24.27 -13.03
C TRP A 151 16.15 -25.14 -14.22
N ASP A 152 16.16 -26.46 -14.08
CA ASP A 152 16.43 -27.38 -15.18
C ASP A 152 15.17 -27.63 -16.04
N LEU A 153 14.02 -27.04 -15.68
CA LEU A 153 12.78 -27.09 -16.47
C LEU A 153 12.86 -26.19 -17.69
N GLU A 154 12.39 -26.72 -18.82
CA GLU A 154 12.14 -25.95 -20.04
C GLU A 154 10.85 -25.14 -19.89
N GLU A 155 10.76 -23.98 -20.54
CA GLU A 155 9.61 -23.07 -20.39
C GLU A 155 8.27 -23.73 -20.79
N GLU A 156 8.31 -24.67 -21.74
CA GLU A 156 7.13 -25.42 -22.21
C GLU A 156 6.57 -26.40 -21.18
N ASP A 157 7.36 -26.77 -20.17
CA ASP A 157 6.93 -27.65 -19.08
C ASP A 157 6.31 -26.86 -17.91
N LEU A 158 6.39 -25.52 -17.93
CA LEU A 158 5.86 -24.68 -16.87
C LEU A 158 4.34 -24.51 -16.98
N THR A 159 3.67 -24.43 -15.82
CA THR A 159 2.21 -24.44 -15.74
C THR A 159 1.64 -23.18 -15.06
N PRO A 160 1.78 -21.98 -15.67
CA PRO A 160 1.52 -20.70 -15.00
C PRO A 160 0.11 -20.59 -14.40
N LEU A 161 -0.90 -21.14 -15.10
CA LEU A 161 -2.28 -21.14 -14.60
C LEU A 161 -2.47 -22.07 -13.40
N GLU A 162 -1.88 -23.26 -13.41
CA GLU A 162 -1.97 -24.20 -12.29
C GLU A 162 -1.15 -23.71 -11.09
N ASP A 163 -0.04 -23.02 -11.35
CA ASP A 163 0.87 -22.49 -10.34
C ASP A 163 0.23 -21.36 -9.53
N PHE A 164 -0.55 -20.50 -10.20
CA PHE A 164 -1.14 -19.28 -9.61
C PHE A 164 -2.67 -19.32 -9.48
N LYS A 165 -3.33 -20.47 -9.70
CA LYS A 165 -4.81 -20.57 -9.62
C LYS A 165 -5.39 -20.17 -8.27
N ASP A 166 -4.63 -20.37 -7.19
CA ASP A 166 -5.08 -20.11 -5.82
C ASP A 166 -4.74 -18.68 -5.37
N ASP A 167 -3.90 -17.96 -6.12
CA ASP A 167 -3.49 -16.58 -5.86
C ASP A 167 -4.54 -15.57 -6.32
N PHE A 168 -5.22 -15.87 -7.43
CA PHE A 168 -6.18 -14.97 -8.05
C PHE A 168 -7.54 -15.64 -8.18
N SER A 169 -8.55 -15.02 -7.58
CA SER A 169 -9.92 -15.49 -7.67
C SER A 169 -10.88 -14.33 -7.97
N VAL A 170 -11.98 -14.66 -8.63
CA VAL A 170 -13.10 -13.74 -8.76
C VAL A 170 -13.70 -13.54 -7.37
N VAL A 171 -13.90 -12.29 -7.00
CA VAL A 171 -14.43 -11.90 -5.70
C VAL A 171 -15.81 -12.52 -5.44
N SER A 172 -16.07 -12.87 -4.19
CA SER A 172 -17.37 -13.44 -3.78
C SER A 172 -18.46 -12.39 -3.65
N ASP A 173 -19.72 -12.80 -3.78
CA ASP A 173 -20.88 -11.94 -3.53
C ASP A 173 -20.93 -11.39 -2.10
N GLU A 174 -20.34 -12.11 -1.13
CA GLU A 174 -20.27 -11.64 0.27
C GLU A 174 -19.35 -10.42 0.39
N GLU A 175 -18.17 -10.49 -0.20
CA GLU A 175 -17.22 -9.37 -0.21
C GLU A 175 -17.79 -8.20 -1.02
N ALA A 176 -18.45 -8.46 -2.15
CA ALA A 176 -19.09 -7.42 -2.95
C ALA A 176 -20.18 -6.67 -2.17
N ARG A 177 -21.03 -7.39 -1.41
CA ARG A 177 -22.03 -6.76 -0.53
C ARG A 177 -21.37 -5.95 0.59
N TYR A 178 -20.28 -6.47 1.17
CA TYR A 178 -19.52 -5.74 2.17
C TYR A 178 -18.99 -4.41 1.61
N TRP A 179 -18.43 -4.41 0.41
CA TRP A 179 -17.98 -3.17 -0.25
C TRP A 179 -19.12 -2.20 -0.51
N GLU A 180 -20.28 -2.69 -0.96
CA GLU A 180 -21.47 -1.86 -1.16
C GLU A 180 -21.89 -1.19 0.17
N GLU A 181 -22.13 -1.97 1.21
CA GLU A 181 -22.53 -1.47 2.53
C GLU A 181 -21.51 -0.48 3.11
N LYS A 182 -20.22 -0.85 3.08
CA LYS A 182 -19.17 -0.01 3.67
C LYS A 182 -18.91 1.26 2.85
N SER A 183 -19.02 1.19 1.53
CA SER A 183 -18.92 2.39 0.68
C SER A 183 -20.06 3.37 0.92
N ILE A 184 -21.29 2.88 1.14
CA ILE A 184 -22.44 3.70 1.53
C ILE A 184 -22.18 4.34 2.89
N GLU A 185 -21.76 3.54 3.88
CA GLU A 185 -21.47 4.04 5.23
C GLU A 185 -20.44 5.17 5.21
N LEU A 186 -19.32 4.97 4.51
CA LEU A 186 -18.25 5.97 4.41
C LEU A 186 -18.71 7.21 3.63
N TYR A 187 -19.45 7.04 2.53
CA TYR A 187 -19.81 8.15 1.66
C TYR A 187 -20.95 9.01 2.23
N GLU A 188 -21.97 8.39 2.82
CA GLU A 188 -23.16 9.09 3.31
C GLU A 188 -22.99 9.67 4.71
N ASN A 189 -22.17 9.04 5.57
CA ASN A 189 -22.00 9.48 6.96
C ASN A 189 -20.73 10.30 7.20
N THR A 190 -19.85 10.42 6.20
CA THR A 190 -18.61 11.20 6.32
C THR A 190 -18.40 12.10 5.12
N ASP A 191 -17.50 13.06 5.28
CA ASP A 191 -17.05 13.96 4.21
C ASP A 191 -15.73 13.52 3.59
N TYR A 192 -15.18 12.35 3.95
CA TYR A 192 -13.87 11.91 3.47
C TYR A 192 -13.87 11.59 1.98
N GLY A 193 -12.72 11.84 1.35
CA GLY A 193 -12.38 11.17 0.10
C GLY A 193 -12.12 9.69 0.36
N ILE A 194 -12.51 8.83 -0.56
CA ILE A 194 -12.42 7.37 -0.37
C ILE A 194 -11.47 6.75 -1.40
N VAL A 195 -10.49 6.01 -0.91
CA VAL A 195 -9.62 5.12 -1.71
C VAL A 195 -10.15 3.70 -1.62
N GLY A 196 -10.55 3.13 -2.75
CA GLY A 196 -10.95 1.73 -2.84
C GLY A 196 -9.74 0.80 -2.82
N MET A 197 -9.56 0.03 -1.76
CA MET A 197 -8.45 -0.92 -1.58
C MET A 197 -8.81 -2.31 -2.10
N ILE A 198 -9.20 -2.40 -3.37
CA ILE A 198 -9.64 -3.66 -4.01
C ILE A 198 -8.53 -4.73 -4.04
N GLY A 199 -7.28 -4.33 -4.29
CA GLY A 199 -6.16 -5.25 -4.46
C GLY A 199 -6.20 -6.02 -5.78
N GLY A 200 -5.34 -7.03 -5.92
CA GLY A 200 -5.34 -7.99 -7.04
C GLY A 200 -4.63 -7.53 -8.33
N GLY A 201 -4.43 -6.23 -8.54
CA GLY A 201 -3.73 -5.68 -9.71
C GLY A 201 -2.20 -5.54 -9.57
N ALA A 202 -1.61 -5.91 -8.44
CA ALA A 202 -0.17 -5.80 -8.19
C ALA A 202 0.60 -6.93 -8.91
N LEU A 203 0.89 -6.74 -10.19
CA LEU A 203 1.59 -7.73 -11.02
C LEU A 203 3.00 -7.97 -10.46
N GLY A 204 3.31 -9.20 -10.08
CA GLY A 204 4.66 -9.62 -9.68
C GLY A 204 5.21 -8.89 -8.45
N ASP A 205 4.33 -8.43 -7.55
CA ASP A 205 4.69 -7.75 -6.32
C ASP A 205 5.56 -8.65 -5.42
N ALA A 206 6.75 -8.17 -5.06
CA ALA A 206 7.72 -8.90 -4.25
C ALA A 206 7.17 -9.31 -2.87
N ALA A 207 6.22 -8.54 -2.32
CA ALA A 207 5.56 -8.89 -1.06
C ALA A 207 4.58 -10.07 -1.25
N VAL A 208 3.90 -10.13 -2.40
CA VAL A 208 2.81 -11.09 -2.65
C VAL A 208 3.28 -12.38 -3.31
N VAL A 209 4.32 -12.33 -4.16
CA VAL A 209 4.88 -13.50 -4.88
C VAL A 209 5.14 -14.72 -3.98
N PRO A 210 5.70 -14.58 -2.76
CA PRO A 210 5.85 -15.70 -1.82
C PRO A 210 4.55 -16.39 -1.39
N GLY A 211 3.39 -15.77 -1.61
CA GLY A 211 2.07 -16.28 -1.31
C GLY A 211 1.73 -16.32 0.20
N PRO A 212 1.86 -15.21 0.94
CA PRO A 212 1.69 -15.20 2.41
C PRO A 212 0.30 -15.65 2.89
N GLY A 213 -0.74 -15.42 2.08
CA GLY A 213 -2.11 -15.88 2.33
C GLY A 213 -2.48 -17.22 1.68
N ILE A 214 -1.55 -17.87 0.96
CA ILE A 214 -1.79 -19.10 0.21
C ILE A 214 -1.30 -20.30 1.04
N LYS A 215 -2.09 -21.37 1.13
CA LYS A 215 -1.72 -22.53 1.96
C LYS A 215 -0.59 -23.36 1.34
N HIS A 216 -0.66 -23.57 0.03
CA HIS A 216 0.28 -24.39 -0.73
C HIS A 216 0.64 -23.67 -2.05
N PRO A 217 1.40 -22.55 -1.99
CA PRO A 217 1.79 -21.84 -3.20
C PRO A 217 2.60 -22.76 -4.14
N LYS A 218 2.40 -22.58 -5.46
CA LYS A 218 3.02 -23.36 -6.54
C LYS A 218 3.80 -22.48 -7.54
N GLY A 219 4.82 -22.99 -8.22
CA GLY A 219 5.63 -22.26 -9.21
C GLY A 219 6.75 -21.41 -8.60
N ILE A 220 7.04 -20.26 -9.22
CA ILE A 220 8.18 -19.41 -8.84
C ILE A 220 7.79 -18.48 -7.68
N ARG A 221 8.27 -18.78 -6.47
CA ARG A 221 7.82 -18.12 -5.21
C ARG A 221 8.88 -17.32 -4.48
N ARG A 222 10.17 -17.51 -4.81
CA ARG A 222 11.23 -16.67 -4.26
C ARG A 222 11.38 -15.42 -5.13
N VAL A 223 11.58 -14.26 -4.50
CA VAL A 223 11.64 -12.97 -5.22
C VAL A 223 12.85 -12.90 -6.16
N ASP A 224 13.99 -13.41 -5.73
CA ASP A 224 15.18 -13.54 -6.58
C ASP A 224 14.93 -14.43 -7.80
N ASP A 225 14.27 -15.58 -7.59
CA ASP A 225 13.88 -16.46 -8.69
C ASP A 225 12.88 -15.79 -9.64
N TRP A 226 11.90 -15.08 -9.10
CA TRP A 226 10.91 -14.34 -9.86
C TRP A 226 11.57 -13.27 -10.75
N LEU A 227 12.54 -12.52 -10.22
CA LEU A 227 13.28 -11.53 -11.00
C LEU A 227 14.09 -12.20 -12.14
N MET A 228 14.70 -13.35 -11.89
CA MET A 228 15.41 -14.13 -12.92
C MET A 228 14.46 -14.66 -14.01
N ALA A 229 13.25 -15.08 -13.63
CA ALA A 229 12.25 -15.63 -14.54
C ALA A 229 11.83 -14.64 -15.64
N HIS A 230 11.90 -13.33 -15.42
CA HIS A 230 11.64 -12.33 -16.47
C HIS A 230 12.58 -12.46 -17.67
N SER A 231 13.80 -12.94 -17.44
CA SER A 231 14.79 -13.13 -18.51
C SER A 231 14.80 -14.55 -19.06
N MET A 232 14.48 -15.54 -18.22
CA MET A 232 14.58 -16.96 -18.58
C MET A 232 13.26 -17.54 -19.10
N TYR A 233 12.13 -17.08 -18.56
CA TYR A 233 10.79 -17.58 -18.84
C TYR A 233 9.78 -16.44 -19.08
N PRO A 234 10.00 -15.57 -20.09
CA PRO A 234 9.16 -14.40 -20.33
C PRO A 234 7.72 -14.77 -20.72
N ASP A 235 7.48 -15.90 -21.38
CA ASP A 235 6.14 -16.34 -21.78
C ASP A 235 5.38 -16.92 -20.58
N TYR A 236 6.07 -17.59 -19.65
CA TYR A 236 5.51 -17.95 -18.35
C TYR A 236 5.02 -16.71 -17.58
N ILE A 237 5.87 -15.67 -17.47
CA ILE A 237 5.52 -14.42 -16.78
C ILE A 237 4.32 -13.74 -17.45
N LYS A 238 4.32 -13.63 -18.79
CA LYS A 238 3.18 -13.08 -19.55
C LYS A 238 1.89 -13.86 -19.29
N ALA A 239 1.96 -15.18 -19.21
CA ALA A 239 0.80 -16.02 -18.95
C ALA A 239 0.25 -15.83 -17.52
N VAL A 240 1.13 -15.72 -16.51
CA VAL A 240 0.71 -15.38 -15.13
C VAL A 240 0.04 -14.01 -15.10
N PHE A 241 0.66 -12.99 -15.68
CA PHE A 241 0.09 -11.64 -15.71
C PHE A 241 -1.18 -11.54 -16.53
N ARG A 242 -1.32 -12.31 -17.61
CA ARG A 242 -2.58 -12.41 -18.34
C ARG A 242 -3.68 -12.96 -17.46
N TYR A 243 -3.43 -14.06 -16.76
CA TYR A 243 -4.40 -14.65 -15.84
C TYR A 243 -4.79 -13.69 -14.72
N GLN A 244 -3.80 -13.06 -14.06
CA GLN A 244 -4.03 -12.06 -13.03
C GLN A 244 -4.86 -10.87 -13.55
N THR A 245 -4.54 -10.37 -14.75
CA THR A 245 -5.23 -9.24 -15.39
C THR A 245 -6.68 -9.60 -15.73
N ASP A 246 -6.93 -10.78 -16.29
CA ASP A 246 -8.29 -11.23 -16.64
C ASP A 246 -9.18 -11.36 -15.40
N ILE A 247 -8.62 -11.79 -14.27
CA ILE A 247 -9.33 -11.81 -12.98
C ILE A 247 -9.52 -10.39 -12.43
N MET A 248 -8.51 -9.54 -12.52
CA MET A 248 -8.58 -8.16 -12.06
C MET A 248 -9.66 -7.36 -12.79
N LEU A 249 -9.79 -7.52 -14.11
CA LEU A 249 -10.84 -6.85 -14.90
C LEU A 249 -12.25 -7.28 -14.48
N LYS A 250 -12.46 -8.58 -14.19
CA LYS A 250 -13.73 -9.07 -13.64
C LYS A 250 -14.02 -8.50 -12.25
N ASN A 251 -13.00 -8.46 -11.39
CA ASN A 251 -13.14 -7.92 -10.05
C ASN A 251 -13.42 -6.41 -10.07
N LEU A 252 -12.82 -5.67 -10.99
CA LEU A 252 -13.11 -4.25 -11.21
C LEU A 252 -14.55 -4.03 -11.66
N GLU A 253 -15.10 -4.88 -12.54
CA GLU A 253 -16.51 -4.83 -12.94
C GLU A 253 -17.43 -5.00 -11.72
N ILE A 254 -17.18 -6.01 -10.90
CA ILE A 254 -17.95 -6.29 -9.68
C ILE A 254 -17.80 -5.13 -8.68
N TYR A 255 -16.58 -4.64 -8.47
CA TYR A 255 -16.29 -3.53 -7.57
C TYR A 255 -17.05 -2.28 -7.98
N ARG A 256 -17.06 -1.95 -9.28
CA ARG A 256 -17.81 -0.82 -9.84
C ARG A 256 -19.31 -0.97 -9.60
N GLN A 257 -19.86 -2.16 -9.77
CA GLN A 257 -21.28 -2.41 -9.45
C GLN A 257 -21.56 -2.18 -7.96
N ALA A 258 -20.66 -2.64 -7.09
CA ALA A 258 -20.81 -2.53 -5.64
C ALA A 258 -20.63 -1.10 -5.10
N VAL A 259 -19.68 -0.31 -5.61
CA VAL A 259 -19.32 1.00 -5.02
C VAL A 259 -19.73 2.22 -5.86
N GLY A 260 -19.99 2.05 -7.16
CA GLY A 260 -20.36 3.15 -8.05
C GLY A 260 -19.39 4.35 -8.00
N ASP A 261 -19.92 5.57 -7.98
CA ASP A 261 -19.12 6.81 -7.88
C ASP A 261 -18.79 7.22 -6.43
N ARG A 262 -19.00 6.35 -5.44
CA ARG A 262 -18.73 6.69 -4.02
C ARG A 262 -17.24 6.81 -3.71
N ILE A 263 -16.38 6.13 -4.46
CA ILE A 263 -14.92 6.27 -4.33
C ILE A 263 -14.36 7.27 -5.34
N GLN A 264 -13.23 7.89 -5.00
CA GLN A 264 -12.53 8.82 -5.91
C GLN A 264 -11.27 8.19 -6.51
N VAL A 265 -10.67 7.24 -5.81
CA VAL A 265 -9.40 6.61 -6.18
C VAL A 265 -9.54 5.10 -6.01
N VAL A 266 -8.94 4.32 -6.90
CA VAL A 266 -8.82 2.86 -6.78
C VAL A 266 -7.35 2.48 -6.69
N TRP A 267 -6.99 1.76 -5.63
CA TRP A 267 -5.64 1.21 -5.46
C TRP A 267 -5.50 -0.03 -6.34
N ILE A 268 -4.55 -0.01 -7.26
CA ILE A 268 -4.35 -1.09 -8.25
C ILE A 268 -3.10 -1.91 -7.92
N SER A 269 -1.98 -1.25 -7.63
CA SER A 269 -0.68 -1.92 -7.56
C SER A 269 0.16 -1.48 -6.38
N GLY A 270 0.81 -2.46 -5.75
CA GLY A 270 1.87 -2.32 -4.75
C GLY A 270 3.28 -2.60 -5.27
N THR A 271 3.40 -3.06 -6.53
CA THR A 271 4.65 -3.53 -7.11
C THR A 271 5.70 -2.43 -7.20
N ASP A 272 6.81 -2.62 -6.49
CA ASP A 272 7.99 -1.78 -6.63
C ASP A 272 8.73 -2.05 -7.94
N PHE A 273 9.13 -0.98 -8.62
CA PHE A 273 9.99 -1.03 -9.81
C PHE A 273 11.39 -0.47 -9.57
N GLY A 274 11.64 0.14 -8.41
CA GLY A 274 12.90 0.77 -8.07
C GLY A 274 13.48 0.30 -6.74
N ASN A 275 14.81 0.38 -6.64
CA ASN A 275 15.53 0.37 -5.37
C ASN A 275 16.12 1.76 -5.10
N GLN A 276 16.91 1.95 -4.04
CA GLN A 276 17.51 3.25 -3.70
C GLN A 276 18.32 3.90 -4.83
N MET A 277 18.88 3.09 -5.74
CA MET A 277 19.90 3.49 -6.70
C MET A 277 19.44 3.43 -8.16
N ALA A 278 18.56 2.51 -8.54
CA ALA A 278 18.12 2.30 -9.91
C ALA A 278 16.79 1.52 -9.98
N GLY A 279 16.26 1.36 -11.20
CA GLY A 279 15.22 0.37 -11.48
C GLY A 279 15.68 -1.06 -11.19
N MET A 280 14.73 -1.93 -10.84
CA MET A 280 14.98 -3.36 -10.62
C MET A 280 14.95 -4.19 -11.90
N MET A 281 14.50 -3.60 -13.00
CA MET A 281 14.49 -4.21 -14.33
C MET A 281 14.81 -3.16 -15.42
N SER A 282 15.06 -3.64 -16.64
CA SER A 282 15.23 -2.75 -17.79
C SER A 282 13.88 -2.14 -18.22
N LEU A 283 13.92 -0.97 -18.86
CA LEU A 283 12.70 -0.37 -19.46
C LEU A 283 12.11 -1.25 -20.56
N GLU A 284 12.95 -2.02 -21.27
CA GLU A 284 12.50 -2.98 -22.28
C GLU A 284 11.66 -4.09 -21.64
N THR A 285 12.18 -4.71 -20.59
CA THR A 285 11.48 -5.72 -19.78
C THR A 285 10.15 -5.18 -19.24
N PHE A 286 10.14 -3.96 -18.69
CA PHE A 286 8.90 -3.35 -18.20
C PHE A 286 7.87 -3.13 -19.32
N ARG A 287 8.30 -2.59 -20.46
CA ARG A 287 7.44 -2.30 -21.61
C ARG A 287 6.88 -3.56 -22.25
N GLU A 288 7.62 -4.65 -22.21
CA GLU A 288 7.19 -5.94 -22.75
C GLU A 288 6.27 -6.68 -21.77
N LEU A 289 6.68 -6.79 -20.51
CA LEU A 289 6.06 -7.72 -19.56
C LEU A 289 5.01 -7.07 -18.65
N TYR A 290 5.10 -5.78 -18.34
CA TYR A 290 4.23 -5.15 -17.34
C TYR A 290 3.28 -4.12 -17.96
N LYS A 291 3.84 -3.18 -18.71
CA LYS A 291 3.11 -2.02 -19.24
C LYS A 291 1.83 -2.37 -20.01
N PRO A 292 1.80 -3.41 -20.88
CA PRO A 292 0.59 -3.73 -21.65
C PRO A 292 -0.59 -4.11 -20.74
N PHE A 293 -0.31 -4.86 -19.68
CA PHE A 293 -1.32 -5.34 -18.72
C PHE A 293 -1.83 -4.21 -17.82
N TYR A 294 -0.92 -3.40 -17.27
CA TYR A 294 -1.33 -2.22 -16.50
C TYR A 294 -2.09 -1.20 -17.33
N LYS A 295 -1.69 -1.01 -18.60
CA LYS A 295 -2.43 -0.14 -19.52
C LYS A 295 -3.86 -0.65 -19.72
N GLU A 296 -4.05 -1.95 -19.90
CA GLU A 296 -5.40 -2.55 -20.03
C GLU A 296 -6.24 -2.33 -18.77
N ILE A 297 -5.66 -2.51 -17.57
CA ILE A 297 -6.34 -2.27 -16.29
C ILE A 297 -6.72 -0.78 -16.16
N ASN A 298 -5.79 0.13 -16.42
CA ASN A 298 -6.03 1.57 -16.30
C ASN A 298 -7.03 2.08 -17.34
N ASP A 299 -6.90 1.63 -18.59
CA ASP A 299 -7.84 1.94 -19.67
C ASP A 299 -9.26 1.46 -19.30
N TRP A 300 -9.40 0.29 -18.68
CA TRP A 300 -10.69 -0.17 -18.17
C TRP A 300 -11.25 0.78 -17.11
N VAL A 301 -10.45 1.17 -16.11
CA VAL A 301 -10.89 2.09 -15.05
C VAL A 301 -11.39 3.40 -15.67
N HIS A 302 -10.59 4.02 -16.54
CA HIS A 302 -10.93 5.32 -17.15
C HIS A 302 -12.12 5.26 -18.11
N GLN A 303 -12.35 4.13 -18.78
CA GLN A 303 -13.47 3.97 -19.71
C GLN A 303 -14.80 3.72 -18.99
N HIS A 304 -14.77 3.13 -17.80
CA HIS A 304 -15.97 2.66 -17.12
C HIS A 304 -16.33 3.49 -15.89
N THR A 305 -15.40 4.24 -15.30
CA THR A 305 -15.61 4.95 -14.04
C THR A 305 -15.07 6.39 -14.08
N SER A 306 -15.38 7.14 -13.03
CA SER A 306 -14.81 8.47 -12.76
C SER A 306 -13.54 8.40 -11.89
N TRP A 307 -13.09 7.21 -11.53
CA TRP A 307 -12.03 7.00 -10.54
C TRP A 307 -10.65 7.30 -11.10
N LYS A 308 -9.73 7.61 -10.18
CA LYS A 308 -8.29 7.75 -10.44
C LYS A 308 -7.55 6.48 -10.04
N THR A 309 -6.59 6.05 -10.86
CA THR A 309 -5.76 4.87 -10.57
C THR A 309 -4.64 5.24 -9.60
N PHE A 310 -4.37 4.38 -8.61
CA PHE A 310 -3.31 4.60 -7.62
C PHE A 310 -2.33 3.42 -7.61
N TYR A 311 -1.06 3.75 -7.76
CA TYR A 311 0.03 2.78 -7.74
C TYR A 311 1.04 3.21 -6.68
N HIS A 312 1.44 2.24 -5.87
CA HIS A 312 2.62 2.32 -5.05
C HIS A 312 3.83 1.73 -5.79
N THR A 313 4.95 2.44 -5.79
CA THR A 313 6.27 1.93 -6.20
C THR A 313 7.40 2.75 -5.57
N CYS A 314 8.13 2.15 -4.64
CA CYS A 314 9.34 2.69 -4.04
C CYS A 314 10.50 2.82 -5.05
N GLY A 315 11.51 3.59 -4.62
CA GLY A 315 12.84 3.64 -5.20
C GLY A 315 13.04 4.64 -6.34
N ALA A 316 14.15 4.45 -7.05
CA ALA A 316 14.64 5.30 -8.12
C ALA A 316 13.89 5.00 -9.44
N VAL A 317 12.66 5.50 -9.54
CA VAL A 317 11.75 5.23 -10.67
C VAL A 317 11.68 6.35 -11.72
N SER A 318 12.55 7.36 -11.62
CA SER A 318 12.55 8.52 -12.54
C SER A 318 12.57 8.16 -14.03
N SER A 319 13.21 7.03 -14.39
CA SER A 319 13.26 6.52 -15.76
C SER A 319 11.94 5.90 -16.26
N PHE A 320 11.07 5.46 -15.36
CA PHE A 320 9.79 4.81 -15.67
C PHE A 320 8.62 5.80 -15.76
N LEU A 321 8.79 7.03 -15.27
CA LEU A 321 7.71 8.01 -15.15
C LEU A 321 7.04 8.35 -16.50
N ASP A 322 7.80 8.41 -17.60
CA ASP A 322 7.23 8.63 -18.93
C ASP A 322 6.32 7.42 -19.34
N ASP A 323 6.73 6.19 -19.02
CA ASP A 323 5.94 4.99 -19.29
C ASP A 323 4.73 4.84 -18.35
N PHE A 324 4.85 5.26 -17.08
CA PHE A 324 3.74 5.30 -16.14
C PHE A 324 2.65 6.30 -16.58
N ALA A 325 3.05 7.47 -17.08
CA ALA A 325 2.11 8.43 -17.63
C ALA A 325 1.41 7.88 -18.88
N ASP A 326 2.17 7.24 -19.78
CA ASP A 326 1.65 6.66 -21.02
C ASP A 326 0.66 5.49 -20.79
N MET A 327 0.86 4.70 -19.73
CA MET A 327 -0.08 3.64 -19.35
C MET A 327 -1.31 4.14 -18.57
N GLY A 328 -1.45 5.45 -18.34
CA GLY A 328 -2.62 6.02 -17.68
C GLY A 328 -2.60 5.95 -16.15
N LEU A 329 -1.43 5.98 -15.51
CA LEU A 329 -1.36 6.15 -14.06
C LEU A 329 -1.78 7.57 -13.66
N ASP A 330 -2.72 7.72 -12.73
CA ASP A 330 -3.12 9.04 -12.20
C ASP A 330 -2.39 9.42 -10.90
N CYS A 331 -2.35 8.53 -9.90
CA CYS A 331 -1.82 8.79 -8.57
C CYS A 331 -0.53 7.98 -8.35
N LEU A 332 0.60 8.69 -8.24
CA LEU A 332 1.89 8.08 -7.97
C LEU A 332 2.22 8.17 -6.48
N ASN A 333 2.28 7.00 -5.83
CA ASN A 333 2.75 6.82 -4.48
C ASN A 333 3.99 5.91 -4.47
N PRO A 334 4.93 6.10 -3.55
CA PRO A 334 5.26 7.39 -3.00
C PRO A 334 6.06 8.22 -4.00
N LEU A 335 6.39 9.46 -3.63
CA LEU A 335 7.61 10.08 -4.12
C LEU A 335 8.74 9.78 -3.13
N GLN A 336 9.56 8.76 -3.39
CA GLN A 336 10.75 8.48 -2.57
C GLN A 336 11.89 9.43 -2.95
N LEU A 337 11.83 10.66 -2.44
CA LEU A 337 12.74 11.75 -2.79
C LEU A 337 14.19 11.54 -2.31
N SER A 338 14.42 10.55 -1.45
CA SER A 338 15.76 10.12 -1.03
C SER A 338 16.45 9.22 -2.06
N ALA A 339 15.71 8.64 -3.00
CA ALA A 339 16.25 7.75 -4.02
C ALA A 339 16.92 8.52 -5.18
N LYS A 340 17.86 7.86 -5.86
CA LYS A 340 18.63 8.49 -6.94
C LYS A 340 17.72 8.98 -8.07
N GLY A 341 17.89 10.25 -8.45
CA GLY A 341 17.14 10.86 -9.56
C GLY A 341 15.71 11.27 -9.20
N MET A 342 15.28 11.13 -7.94
CA MET A 342 13.95 11.48 -7.48
C MET A 342 13.88 12.89 -6.86
N ASP A 343 14.54 13.88 -7.46
CA ASP A 343 14.50 15.26 -6.96
C ASP A 343 13.09 15.86 -7.07
N ALA A 344 12.61 16.48 -5.99
CA ALA A 344 11.24 16.96 -5.86
C ALA A 344 10.90 18.06 -6.88
N ARG A 345 11.82 19.01 -7.10
CA ARG A 345 11.59 20.14 -8.02
C ARG A 345 11.54 19.64 -9.45
N THR A 346 12.52 18.83 -9.82
CA THR A 346 12.64 18.23 -11.16
C THR A 346 11.40 17.40 -11.49
N ILE A 347 10.96 16.53 -10.57
CA ILE A 347 9.77 15.70 -10.78
C ILE A 347 8.52 16.56 -10.87
N LYS A 348 8.34 17.55 -9.98
CA LYS A 348 7.17 18.42 -10.01
C LYS A 348 7.09 19.24 -11.29
N GLU A 349 8.21 19.75 -11.78
CA GLU A 349 8.28 20.52 -13.02
C GLU A 349 7.96 19.68 -14.26
N LYS A 350 8.45 18.43 -14.32
CA LYS A 350 8.26 17.56 -15.50
C LYS A 350 6.93 16.81 -15.50
N TYR A 351 6.42 16.41 -14.34
CA TYR A 351 5.29 15.47 -14.24
C TYR A 351 4.14 15.93 -13.32
N GLY A 352 4.22 17.15 -12.77
CA GLY A 352 3.20 17.68 -11.86
C GLY A 352 1.82 17.92 -12.48
N ASP A 353 1.71 17.88 -13.82
CA ASP A 353 0.46 17.90 -14.60
C ASP A 353 0.03 16.52 -15.09
N LYS A 354 0.86 15.47 -14.86
CA LYS A 354 0.58 14.08 -15.24
C LYS A 354 0.10 13.25 -14.07
N PHE A 355 0.68 13.48 -12.89
CA PHE A 355 0.36 12.71 -11.70
C PHE A 355 -0.14 13.60 -10.58
N THR A 356 -1.16 13.12 -9.88
CA THR A 356 -1.33 13.50 -8.49
C THR A 356 -0.28 12.79 -7.66
N PHE A 357 0.63 13.55 -7.06
CA PHE A 357 1.60 12.98 -6.16
C PHE A 357 0.95 12.66 -4.83
N TRP A 358 1.21 11.47 -4.31
CA TRP A 358 0.69 11.03 -3.03
C TRP A 358 1.85 10.58 -2.17
N GLY A 359 2.05 11.23 -1.03
CA GLY A 359 3.23 10.99 -0.19
C GLY A 359 4.50 11.70 -0.67
N GLY A 360 5.62 11.40 -0.01
CA GLY A 360 6.87 12.15 -0.21
C GLY A 360 7.04 13.36 0.71
N GLY A 361 6.20 13.47 1.75
CA GLY A 361 6.17 14.60 2.66
C GLY A 361 7.34 14.68 3.64
N VAL A 362 7.97 13.56 3.98
CA VAL A 362 9.17 13.49 4.84
C VAL A 362 9.88 12.15 4.68
N ASP A 363 11.21 12.14 4.84
CA ASP A 363 12.03 10.94 4.76
C ASP A 363 11.81 10.00 5.97
N THR A 364 11.27 8.81 5.70
CA THR A 364 10.99 7.76 6.70
C THR A 364 12.19 6.88 7.06
N GLN A 365 13.31 7.01 6.35
CA GLN A 365 14.56 6.28 6.60
C GLN A 365 15.58 7.11 7.39
N LYS A 366 15.44 8.45 7.39
CA LYS A 366 16.40 9.37 8.02
C LYS A 366 15.73 10.42 8.90
N THR A 367 15.08 11.40 8.30
CA THR A 367 14.64 12.61 9.02
C THR A 367 13.57 12.31 10.06
N LEU A 368 12.54 11.58 9.68
CA LEU A 368 11.42 11.28 10.58
C LEU A 368 11.85 10.42 11.79
N PRO A 369 12.54 9.27 11.63
CA PRO A 369 12.93 8.44 12.77
C PRO A 369 14.12 8.98 13.58
N PHE A 370 15.06 9.71 12.97
CA PHE A 370 16.34 10.04 13.63
C PHE A 370 16.68 11.53 13.70
N GLY A 371 15.93 12.39 13.01
CA GLY A 371 16.12 13.83 13.06
C GLY A 371 15.51 14.46 14.33
N THR A 372 15.74 15.75 14.47
CA THR A 372 15.07 16.59 15.47
C THR A 372 13.71 17.07 14.96
N PRO A 373 12.78 17.45 15.86
CA PRO A 373 11.49 18.03 15.47
C PRO A 373 11.60 19.21 14.48
N GLU A 374 12.64 20.05 14.61
CA GLU A 374 12.85 21.18 13.72
C GLU A 374 13.35 20.76 12.32
N GLU A 375 14.16 19.71 12.24
CA GLU A 375 14.57 19.14 10.95
C GLU A 375 13.39 18.52 10.22
N VAL A 376 12.49 17.85 10.95
CA VAL A 376 11.23 17.33 10.43
C VAL A 376 10.36 18.46 9.89
N ARG A 377 10.11 19.52 10.65
CA ARG A 377 9.33 20.70 10.17
C ARG A 377 9.93 21.29 8.91
N ARG A 378 11.25 21.47 8.89
CA ARG A 378 11.94 22.07 7.75
C ARG A 378 11.77 21.21 6.49
N GLU A 379 11.94 19.90 6.59
CA GLU A 379 11.73 19.01 5.44
C GLU A 379 10.27 19.02 5.00
N VAL A 380 9.32 18.86 5.92
CA VAL A 380 7.88 18.88 5.61
C VAL A 380 7.48 20.17 4.89
N ARG A 381 7.90 21.34 5.40
CA ARG A 381 7.63 22.63 4.76
C ARG A 381 8.21 22.69 3.35
N GLU A 382 9.46 22.26 3.17
CA GLU A 382 10.09 22.20 1.84
C GLU A 382 9.29 21.32 0.88
N ARG A 383 8.84 20.14 1.31
CA ARG A 383 8.05 19.23 0.46
C ARG A 383 6.70 19.83 0.11
N ILE A 384 6.01 20.47 1.05
CA ILE A 384 4.74 21.15 0.82
C ILE A 384 4.92 22.29 -0.19
N ASP A 385 5.92 23.15 -0.01
CA ASP A 385 6.19 24.29 -0.89
C ASP A 385 6.48 23.88 -2.34
N ILE A 386 7.16 22.74 -2.52
CA ILE A 386 7.50 22.22 -3.85
C ILE A 386 6.33 21.45 -4.46
N LEU A 387 5.86 20.40 -3.78
CA LEU A 387 4.92 19.43 -4.35
C LEU A 387 3.48 19.99 -4.39
N GLY A 388 3.11 20.82 -3.40
CA GLY A 388 1.78 21.45 -3.32
C GLY A 388 1.54 22.57 -4.32
N LYS A 389 2.59 23.06 -5.00
CA LYS A 389 2.49 24.13 -5.99
C LYS A 389 1.52 23.72 -7.11
N ASN A 390 0.53 24.56 -7.38
CA ASN A 390 -0.50 24.37 -8.41
C ASN A 390 -1.39 23.12 -8.22
N GLY A 391 -1.55 22.60 -6.99
CA GLY A 391 -2.37 21.42 -6.73
C GLY A 391 -1.70 20.10 -7.12
N GLY A 392 -2.46 19.00 -7.17
CA GLY A 392 -1.96 17.66 -7.53
C GLY A 392 -1.02 17.05 -6.49
N TYR A 393 -1.22 17.34 -5.20
CA TYR A 393 -0.45 16.74 -4.11
C TYR A 393 -1.34 16.39 -2.91
N VAL A 394 -1.26 15.14 -2.45
CA VAL A 394 -1.82 14.66 -1.18
C VAL A 394 -0.67 14.35 -0.23
N PHE A 395 -0.67 14.98 0.93
CA PHE A 395 0.37 14.77 1.93
C PHE A 395 0.24 13.38 2.55
N ASN A 396 1.35 12.66 2.52
CA ASN A 396 1.64 11.50 3.35
C ASN A 396 3.18 11.44 3.51
N THR A 397 3.68 10.57 4.38
CA THR A 397 5.10 10.24 4.48
C THR A 397 5.63 9.58 3.18
N ILE A 398 6.95 9.33 3.06
CA ILE A 398 7.50 8.58 1.91
C ILE A 398 7.00 7.13 1.88
N HIS A 399 6.71 6.54 3.03
CA HIS A 399 6.12 5.22 3.14
C HIS A 399 5.30 5.20 4.43
N ASN A 400 4.72 4.08 4.82
CA ASN A 400 4.08 3.95 6.14
C ASN A 400 5.04 4.43 7.24
N ILE A 401 4.48 5.01 8.30
CA ILE A 401 5.26 5.40 9.48
C ILE A 401 5.70 4.09 10.17
N VAL A 402 7.00 3.88 10.25
CA VAL A 402 7.59 2.68 10.86
C VAL A 402 7.56 2.76 12.38
N ALA A 403 7.84 1.64 13.05
CA ALA A 403 7.95 1.61 14.51
C ALA A 403 9.10 2.50 15.02
N ASN A 404 9.08 2.81 16.32
CA ASN A 404 10.14 3.56 17.03
C ASN A 404 10.35 5.00 16.54
N VAL A 405 9.43 5.58 15.78
CA VAL A 405 9.47 7.02 15.47
C VAL A 405 9.14 7.82 16.74
N PRO A 406 9.97 8.80 17.15
CA PRO A 406 9.69 9.63 18.32
C PRO A 406 8.36 10.40 18.18
N PRO A 407 7.48 10.40 19.19
CA PRO A 407 6.22 11.13 19.14
C PRO A 407 6.37 12.62 18.85
N GLU A 408 7.42 13.26 19.36
CA GLU A 408 7.73 14.67 19.11
C GLU A 408 8.00 14.96 17.63
N ASN A 409 8.58 14.01 16.89
CA ASN A 409 8.80 14.12 15.46
C ASN A 409 7.49 13.97 14.69
N LEU A 410 6.62 13.05 15.10
CA LEU A 410 5.29 12.88 14.52
C LEU A 410 4.43 14.13 14.75
N ILE A 411 4.40 14.64 15.98
CA ILE A 411 3.67 15.88 16.32
C ILE A 411 4.22 17.04 15.49
N ALA A 412 5.54 17.21 15.41
CA ALA A 412 6.13 18.28 14.62
C ALA A 412 5.80 18.19 13.12
N MET A 413 5.79 16.98 12.55
CA MET A 413 5.34 16.72 11.18
C MET A 413 3.89 17.16 11.00
N TYR A 414 2.97 16.65 11.83
CA TYR A 414 1.56 16.95 11.66
C TYR A 414 1.23 18.41 11.91
N GLU A 415 1.77 19.04 12.96
CA GLU A 415 1.58 20.47 13.23
C GLU A 415 2.01 21.35 12.04
N GLU A 416 3.10 20.98 11.35
CA GLU A 416 3.56 21.69 10.17
C GLU A 416 2.59 21.54 8.99
N VAL A 417 2.06 20.32 8.76
CA VAL A 417 1.08 20.05 7.69
C VAL A 417 -0.23 20.79 7.92
N ILE A 418 -0.73 20.76 9.16
CA ILE A 418 -2.06 21.29 9.50
C ILE A 418 -2.03 22.78 9.87
N GLY A 419 -0.84 23.35 10.09
CA GLY A 419 -0.65 24.77 10.40
C GLY A 419 -1.14 25.21 11.78
N LYS A 420 -1.33 24.28 12.72
CA LYS A 420 -1.72 24.56 14.12
C LYS A 420 -0.95 23.66 15.08
N LYS A 421 -0.84 24.09 16.34
CA LYS A 421 -0.28 23.27 17.41
C LYS A 421 -1.26 22.19 17.86
N LEU A 422 -0.74 21.04 18.27
CA LEU A 422 -1.49 19.89 18.77
C LEU A 422 -1.50 19.83 20.30
#